data_AF-A0A3P7SLX1-F1
#
_entry.id   AF-A0A3P7SLX1-F1
#
_cell.length_a   1.000
_cell.length_b   1.000
_cell.length_c   1.000
_cell.angle_alpha   90.00
_cell.angle_beta   90.00
_cell.angle_gamma   90.00
#
_symmetry.space_group_name_H-M   'P 1'
#
loop_
_entity.id
_entity.type
_entity.pdbx_description
1 polymer ?
#
loop_
_entity_poly.entity_id
_entity_poly.type
_entity_poly.pdbx_seq_one_letter_code
_entity_poly.pdbx_strand_id
1 'polypeptide(L)'
;MNYSYHELWEWYASDSTNEMNEELNRRINEDRRIHLVASVVHGIYFIRFAVCSTLTTYEDIKQAHSIIHNFAKDIRRDAKKILK
;
A
#
# COMPACT_ATOMS: atom_id res chain seq x y z
N MET A 1 -8.78 -22.39 -15.52
CA MET A 1 -9.24 -21.00 -15.70
C MET A 1 -7.99 -20.14 -15.75
N ASN A 2 -7.54 -19.77 -16.95
CA ASN A 2 -6.36 -18.93 -17.15
C ASN A 2 -6.82 -17.48 -17.09
N TYR A 3 -6.90 -16.91 -15.88
CA TYR A 3 -7.02 -15.46 -15.80
C TYR A 3 -5.69 -14.87 -16.28
N SER A 4 -5.78 -14.02 -17.31
CA SER A 4 -4.65 -13.18 -17.71
C SER A 4 -4.27 -12.34 -16.50
N TYR A 5 -2.98 -12.24 -16.16
CA TYR A 5 -2.52 -11.39 -15.07
C TYR A 5 -3.14 -9.99 -15.16
N HIS A 6 -3.33 -9.47 -16.38
CA HIS A 6 -3.94 -8.19 -16.66
C HIS A 6 -5.35 -8.00 -16.04
N GLU A 7 -6.19 -9.03 -16.07
CA GLU A 7 -7.56 -8.96 -15.53
C GLU A 7 -7.59 -9.01 -14.00
N LEU A 8 -6.63 -9.69 -13.37
CA LEU A 8 -6.49 -9.72 -11.91
C LEU A 8 -6.00 -8.38 -11.35
N TRP A 9 -5.13 -7.67 -12.09
CA TRP A 9 -4.64 -6.34 -11.69
C TRP A 9 -5.76 -5.29 -11.71
N GLU A 10 -6.64 -5.33 -12.71
CA GLU A 10 -7.79 -4.40 -12.79
C GLU A 10 -8.76 -4.59 -11.63
N TRP A 11 -9.00 -5.83 -11.19
CA TRP A 11 -9.88 -6.12 -10.05
C TRP A 11 -9.30 -5.68 -8.70
N TYR A 12 -7.99 -5.84 -8.48
CA TYR A 12 -7.34 -5.39 -7.25
C TYR A 12 -7.11 -3.87 -7.17
N ALA A 13 -7.12 -3.17 -8.32
CA ALA A 13 -6.88 -1.73 -8.41
C ALA A 13 -8.13 -0.86 -8.21
N SER A 14 -9.33 -1.43 -8.04
CA SER A 14 -10.57 -0.66 -8.25
C SER A 14 -11.05 0.22 -7.08
N ASP A 15 -10.36 0.25 -5.93
CA ASP A 15 -10.86 0.96 -4.72
C ASP A 15 -9.82 1.91 -4.07
N SER A 16 -8.73 2.24 -4.77
CA SER A 16 -7.79 3.29 -4.35
C SER A 16 -7.30 4.15 -5.52
N THR A 17 -6.96 5.40 -5.23
CA THR A 17 -6.38 6.33 -6.22
C THR A 17 -4.88 6.51 -6.01
N ASN A 18 -4.19 7.10 -7.00
CA ASN A 18 -2.77 7.43 -6.86
C ASN A 18 -2.51 8.34 -5.66
N GLU A 19 -3.36 9.34 -5.44
CA GLU A 19 -3.25 10.29 -4.33
C GLU A 19 -3.39 9.58 -2.97
N MET A 20 -4.29 8.59 -2.88
CA MET A 20 -4.40 7.76 -1.68
C MET A 20 -3.14 6.94 -1.43
N ASN A 21 -2.52 6.40 -2.47
CA ASN A 21 -1.30 5.61 -2.35
C ASN A 21 -0.07 6.49 -2.04
N GLU A 22 0.00 7.71 -2.60
CA GLU A 22 1.03 8.70 -2.28
C GLU A 22 0.95 9.11 -0.81
N GLU A 23 -0.25 9.44 -0.33
CA GLU A 23 -0.48 9.80 1.06
C GLU A 23 -0.18 8.64 2.03
N LEU A 24 -0.52 7.40 1.64
CA LEU A 24 -0.18 6.20 2.39
C LEU A 24 1.34 6.05 2.53
N ASN A 25 2.06 6.19 1.43
CA ASN A 25 3.52 6.11 1.41
C ASN A 25 4.16 7.21 2.27
N ARG A 26 3.62 8.44 2.20
CA ARG A 26 4.10 9.58 2.99
C ARG A 26 3.90 9.33 4.50
N ARG A 27 2.67 9.00 4.93
CA ARG A 27 2.36 8.76 6.36
C ARG A 27 3.18 7.63 6.96
N ILE A 28 3.36 6.52 6.23
CA ILE A 28 4.15 5.38 6.71
C ILE A 28 5.63 5.77 6.88
N ASN A 29 6.21 6.44 5.89
CA ASN A 29 7.61 6.83 5.96
C ASN A 29 7.89 7.91 7.02
N GLU A 30 6.92 8.81 7.30
CA GLU A 30 7.00 9.79 8.39
C GLU A 30 6.86 9.16 9.78
N ASP A 31 6.10 8.08 9.90
CA ASP A 31 5.89 7.32 11.15
C ASP A 31 7.15 6.52 11.57
N ARG A 32 8.04 6.20 10.63
CA ARG A 32 9.37 5.60 10.85
C ARG A 32 9.41 4.21 11.49
N ARG A 33 8.28 3.53 11.72
CA ARG A 33 8.29 2.12 12.16
C ARG A 33 8.70 1.15 11.05
N ILE A 34 8.36 1.47 9.81
CA ILE A 34 8.79 0.74 8.61
C ILE A 34 9.10 1.74 7.49
N HIS A 35 9.89 1.32 6.51
CA HIS A 35 10.15 2.10 5.30
C HIS A 35 9.58 1.40 4.08
N LEU A 36 8.85 2.13 3.25
CA LEU A 36 8.29 1.65 1.98
C LEU A 36 8.75 2.52 0.83
N VAL A 37 8.91 1.89 -0.32
CA VAL A 37 9.33 2.57 -1.55
C VAL A 37 8.20 2.53 -2.57
N ALA A 38 7.99 3.64 -3.25
CA ALA A 38 6.99 3.72 -4.31
C ALA A 38 7.59 3.47 -5.69
N SER A 39 6.71 3.30 -6.67
CA SER A 39 7.03 3.30 -8.10
C SER A 39 5.83 3.77 -8.90
N VAL A 40 6.12 4.29 -10.09
CA VAL A 40 5.11 4.69 -11.07
C VAL A 40 5.40 3.96 -12.37
N VAL A 41 4.42 3.19 -12.85
CA VAL A 41 4.51 2.47 -14.12
C VAL A 41 3.21 2.72 -14.88
N HIS A 42 3.32 3.21 -16.13
CA HIS A 42 2.18 3.60 -16.97
C HIS A 42 1.19 4.55 -16.25
N GLY A 43 1.69 5.49 -15.44
CA GLY A 43 0.86 6.44 -14.69
C GLY A 43 0.16 5.87 -13.46
N ILE A 44 0.39 4.60 -13.12
CA ILE A 44 -0.14 3.96 -11.91
C ILE A 44 0.90 4.05 -10.80
N TYR A 45 0.55 4.71 -9.70
CA TYR A 45 1.38 4.79 -8.51
C TYR A 45 1.07 3.63 -7.57
N PHE A 46 2.09 2.85 -7.22
CA PHE A 46 1.97 1.71 -6.31
C PHE A 46 3.15 1.63 -5.34
N ILE A 47 2.90 1.01 -4.20
CA ILE A 47 3.89 0.84 -3.14
C ILE A 47 4.49 -0.57 -3.24
N ARG A 48 5.82 -0.66 -3.10
CA ARG A 48 6.56 -1.91 -3.05
C ARG A 48 7.00 -2.19 -1.62
N PHE A 49 6.77 -3.43 -1.20
CA PHE A 49 7.28 -3.97 0.04
C PHE A 49 8.44 -4.92 -0.29
N ALA A 50 9.65 -4.61 0.18
CA ALA A 50 10.82 -5.42 -0.02
C ALA A 50 11.44 -5.80 1.33
N VAL A 51 11.75 -7.08 1.50
CA VAL A 51 12.45 -7.59 2.67
C VAL A 51 13.94 -7.54 2.38
N CYS A 52 14.67 -6.70 3.12
CA CYS A 52 16.08 -6.39 2.81
C CYS A 52 17.09 -7.03 3.80
N SER A 53 16.62 -7.73 4.84
CA SER A 53 17.48 -8.31 5.88
C SER A 53 17.22 -9.80 6.02
N THR A 54 18.30 -10.57 6.18
CA THR A 54 18.21 -12.01 6.50
C THR A 54 17.77 -12.26 7.94
N LEU A 55 17.72 -11.23 8.79
CA LEU A 55 17.23 -11.29 10.17
C LEU A 55 15.72 -11.07 10.27
N THR A 56 15.05 -10.69 9.17
CA THR A 56 13.60 -10.45 9.18
C THR A 56 12.84 -11.75 9.45
N THR A 57 11.97 -11.70 10.45
CA THR A 57 11.13 -12.80 10.90
C THR A 57 9.70 -12.67 10.38
N TYR A 58 8.89 -13.72 10.52
CA TYR A 58 7.47 -13.68 10.20
C TYR A 58 6.72 -12.62 11.03
N GLU A 59 7.08 -12.48 12.31
CA GLU A 59 6.52 -11.50 13.22
C GLU A 59 6.74 -10.07 12.74
N ASP A 60 7.91 -9.78 12.14
CA ASP A 60 8.20 -8.47 11.55
C ASP A 60 7.30 -8.19 10.34
N ILE A 61 7.10 -9.18 9.47
CA ILE A 61 6.19 -9.06 8.31
C ILE A 61 4.75 -8.83 8.77
N LYS A 62 4.30 -9.57 9.79
CA LYS A 62 2.97 -9.42 10.37
C LYS A 62 2.76 -8.03 10.97
N GLN A 63 3.77 -7.51 11.67
CA GLN A 63 3.74 -6.15 12.22
C GLN A 63 3.71 -5.10 11.10
N ALA A 64 4.56 -5.22 10.08
CA ALA A 64 4.57 -4.33 8.93
C ALA A 64 3.21 -4.30 8.22
N HIS A 65 2.61 -5.47 7.96
CA HIS A 65 1.27 -5.58 7.39
C HIS A 65 0.22 -4.88 8.26
N SER A 66 0.25 -5.07 9.58
CA SER A 66 -0.67 -4.39 10.51
C SER A 66 -0.55 -2.86 10.42
N ILE A 67 0.68 -2.35 10.38
CA ILE A 67 0.95 -0.91 10.23
C ILE A 67 0.36 -0.38 8.91
N ILE A 68 0.69 -1.04 7.79
CA ILE A 68 0.20 -0.67 6.45
C ILE A 68 -1.33 -0.66 6.43
N HIS A 69 -1.96 -1.72 6.93
CA HIS A 69 -3.41 -1.87 6.93
C HIS A 69 -4.12 -0.80 7.76
N ASN A 70 -3.56 -0.43 8.91
CA ASN A 70 -4.14 0.59 9.78
C ASN A 70 -4.08 1.97 9.11
N PHE A 71 -2.94 2.36 8.53
CA PHE A 71 -2.85 3.62 7.79
C PHE A 71 -3.77 3.65 6.56
N ALA A 72 -3.85 2.54 5.82
CA ALA A 72 -4.75 2.44 4.66
C ALA A 72 -6.22 2.59 5.07
N LYS A 73 -6.63 2.00 6.20
CA LYS A 73 -7.97 2.19 6.77
C LYS A 73 -8.25 3.64 7.14
N ASP A 74 -7.30 4.31 7.76
CA ASP A 74 -7.45 5.71 8.16
C ASP A 74 -7.59 6.62 6.94
N ILE A 75 -6.73 6.48 5.92
CA ILE A 75 -6.80 7.26 4.68
C ILE A 75 -8.14 7.03 3.97
N ARG A 76 -8.58 5.77 3.87
CA ARG A 76 -9.88 5.46 3.26
C ARG A 76 -11.05 6.07 4.04
N ARG A 77 -10.96 6.14 5.37
CA ARG A 77 -11.97 6.82 6.20
C ARG A 77 -11.96 8.33 5.96
N ASP A 78 -10.78 8.94 5.86
CA ASP A 78 -10.62 10.38 5.62
C ASP A 78 -11.16 10.75 4.24
N ALA A 79 -10.86 9.97 3.20
CA ALA A 79 -11.40 10.16 1.85
C ALA A 79 -12.95 10.11 1.83
N LYS A 80 -13.55 9.16 2.56
CA LYS A 80 -15.02 9.05 2.68
C LYS A 80 -15.68 10.21 3.42
N LYS A 81 -14.96 10.95 4.26
CA LYS A 81 -15.51 12.14 4.94
C LYS A 81 -15.56 13.35 4.01
N ILE A 82 -14.63 13.46 3.07
CA ILE A 82 -14.56 14.57 2.11
C ILE A 82 -15.68 14.49 1.07
N LEU A 83 -16.18 13.28 0.79
CA LEU A 83 -17.26 13.02 -0.16
C LEU A 83 -18.68 13.16 0.44
N LYS A 84 -18.80 13.52 1.72
CA LYS A 84 -20.07 13.81 2.40
C LYS A 84 -20.26 15.30 2.57
#